data_AF-A0A2V1DAP7-F1
#
_entry.id   AF-A0A2V1DAP7-F1
#
_cell.length_a   1.000
_cell.length_b   1.000
_cell.length_c   1.000
_cell.angle_alpha   90.00
_cell.angle_beta   90.00
_cell.angle_gamma   90.00
#
_symmetry.space_group_name_H-M   'P 1'
#
loop_
_entity.id
_entity.type
_entity.pdbx_description
1 polymer ?
#
loop_
_entity_poly.entity_id
_entity_poly.type
_entity_poly.pdbx_seq_one_letter_code
_entity_poly.pdbx_strand_id
1 'polypeptide(L)' 'MQFSIITTVLFATLVTSASLPKRQAPYTGPCEQNNCGATGKDCGRALLCVPFPSLDPARREGCTCSSA' A
#
# COMPACT_ATOMS: atom_id res chain seq x y z
N MET A 1 6.96 52.16 -9.14
CA MET A 1 7.15 50.93 -9.96
C MET A 1 7.81 49.79 -9.17
N GLN A 2 7.77 49.82 -7.83
CA GLN A 2 8.59 48.94 -6.96
C GLN A 2 7.74 47.94 -6.14
N PHE A 3 6.43 48.19 -6.03
CA PHE A 3 5.52 47.38 -5.21
C PHE A 3 5.05 46.08 -5.89
N SER A 4 5.16 45.98 -7.22
CA SER A 4 4.68 44.81 -7.98
C SER A 4 5.64 43.62 -7.97
N ILE A 5 6.89 43.80 -7.52
CA ILE A 5 7.91 42.74 -7.53
C ILE A 5 7.83 41.89 -6.25
N ILE A 6 7.29 42.46 -5.16
CA ILE A 6 7.28 41.80 -3.85
C ILE A 6 6.20 40.71 -3.78
N THR A 7 5.13 40.82 -4.56
CA THR A 7 3.98 39.90 -4.54
C THR A 7 4.21 38.60 -5.33
N THR A 8 5.17 38.54 -6.25
CA THR A 8 5.45 37.32 -7.04
C THR A 8 6.41 36.35 -6.36
N VAL A 9 7.19 36.80 -5.37
CA VAL A 9 8.15 35.94 -4.63
C VAL A 9 7.43 35.09 -3.57
N LEU A 10 6.25 35.54 -3.11
CA LEU A 10 5.51 34.89 -2.02
C LEU A 10 4.86 33.54 -2.42
N PHE A 11 4.77 33.24 -3.72
CA PHE A 11 4.11 32.01 -4.21
C PHE A 11 5.05 30.80 -4.37
N ALA A 12 6.35 30.95 -4.15
CA ALA A 12 7.33 29.89 -4.44
C ALA A 12 7.61 28.93 -3.28
N THR A 13 7.00 29.10 -2.11
CA THR A 13 7.33 28.33 -0.89
C THR A 13 6.24 27.35 -0.44
N LEU A 14 5.43 26.84 -1.37
CA LEU A 14 4.49 25.74 -1.08
C LEU A 14 5.24 24.41 -1.01
N VAL A 15 5.89 24.22 0.14
CA VAL A 15 6.17 22.98 0.88
C VAL A 15 5.83 21.70 0.10
N THR A 16 6.87 21.10 -0.49
CA THR A 16 6.89 19.69 -0.86
C THR A 16 6.78 18.84 0.40
N SER A 17 5.56 18.66 0.90
CA SER A 17 5.23 17.64 1.88
C SER A 17 5.16 16.29 1.14
N ALA A 18 6.34 15.79 0.75
CA ALA A 18 6.48 14.42 0.32
C ALA A 18 6.20 13.53 1.54
N SER A 19 4.93 13.12 1.70
CA SER A 19 4.54 12.08 2.62
C SER A 19 5.35 10.84 2.28
N LEU A 20 6.37 10.54 3.11
CA LEU A 20 7.12 9.30 2.98
C LEU A 20 6.11 8.14 2.96
N PRO A 21 6.21 7.19 2.02
CA PRO A 21 5.29 6.07 1.98
C PRO A 21 5.39 5.35 3.32
N LYS A 22 4.31 5.38 4.10
CA LYS A 22 4.20 4.62 5.34
C LYS A 22 4.33 3.15 4.95
N ARG A 23 5.50 2.57 5.18
CA ARG A 23 5.73 1.15 4.98
C ARG A 23 4.77 0.43 5.92
N GLN A 24 3.73 -0.18 5.36
CA GLN A 24 2.78 -0.96 6.14
C GLN A 24 3.58 -2.09 6.82
N ALA A 25 3.27 -2.35 8.10
CA ALA A 25 3.89 -3.47 8.81
C ALA A 25 3.62 -4.76 8.02
N PRO A 26 4.57 -5.71 8.00
CA PRO A 26 4.37 -6.96 7.28
C PRO A 26 3.13 -7.68 7.81
N TYR A 27 2.35 -8.27 6.89
CA TYR A 27 1.15 -9.01 7.24
C TYR A 27 1.51 -10.31 7.97
N THR A 28 0.99 -10.47 9.19
CA THR A 28 1.23 -11.63 10.06
C THR A 28 -0.04 -12.48 10.29
N GLY A 29 -1.17 -12.13 9.70
CA GLY A 29 -2.43 -12.86 9.85
C GLY A 29 -2.43 -14.22 9.11
N PRO A 30 -3.39 -15.11 9.43
CA PRO A 30 -3.56 -16.35 8.69
C PRO A 30 -4.17 -16.08 7.30
N CYS A 31 -3.65 -16.78 6.28
CA CYS A 31 -4.27 -16.82 4.96
C CYS A 31 -5.39 -17.86 4.95
N GLU A 32 -6.63 -17.42 5.21
CA GLU A 32 -7.81 -18.29 5.25
C GLU A 32 -8.45 -18.45 3.87
N GLN A 33 -8.80 -19.67 3.50
CA GLN A 33 -9.27 -19.99 2.14
C GLN A 33 -10.63 -19.34 1.82
N ASN A 34 -11.51 -19.23 2.81
CA ASN A 34 -12.84 -18.62 2.70
C ASN A 34 -12.87 -17.13 3.07
N ASN A 35 -11.72 -16.52 3.39
CA ASN A 35 -11.59 -15.11 3.78
C ASN A 35 -10.20 -14.56 3.39
N CYS A 36 -9.86 -14.68 2.11
CA CYS A 36 -8.53 -14.39 1.59
C CYS A 36 -8.37 -12.94 1.13
N GLY A 37 -7.27 -12.31 1.57
CA GLY A 37 -6.86 -10.98 1.15
C GLY A 37 -7.70 -9.85 1.74
N ALA A 38 -7.39 -8.61 1.37
CA ALA A 38 -8.02 -7.41 1.94
C ALA A 38 -9.53 -7.31 1.67
N THR A 39 -10.02 -7.97 0.64
CA THR A 39 -11.44 -7.99 0.26
C THR A 39 -12.19 -9.20 0.83
N GLY A 40 -11.53 -10.09 1.57
CA GLY A 40 -12.14 -11.26 2.20
C GLY A 40 -12.78 -12.22 1.21
N LYS A 41 -12.07 -12.54 0.12
CA LYS A 41 -12.59 -13.42 -0.94
C LYS A 41 -12.48 -14.89 -0.56
N ASP A 42 -13.50 -15.67 -0.90
CA ASP A 42 -13.40 -17.13 -0.92
C ASP A 42 -12.67 -17.58 -2.19
N CYS A 43 -11.54 -18.27 -2.04
CA CYS A 43 -10.74 -18.80 -3.13
C CYS A 43 -11.38 -20.05 -3.78
N GLY A 44 -12.36 -20.67 -3.13
CA GLY A 44 -12.98 -21.91 -3.57
C GLY A 44 -12.02 -23.10 -3.54
N ARG A 45 -12.40 -24.18 -4.24
CA ARG A 45 -11.64 -25.45 -4.24
C ARG A 45 -10.44 -25.48 -5.19
N ALA A 46 -10.39 -24.59 -6.17
CA ALA A 46 -9.39 -24.62 -7.25
C ALA A 46 -8.19 -23.70 -7.00
N LEU A 47 -8.29 -22.80 -6.02
CA LEU A 47 -7.26 -21.80 -5.72
C LEU A 47 -6.86 -21.88 -4.25
N LEU A 48 -5.59 -21.63 -3.98
CA LEU A 48 -5.02 -21.57 -2.65
C LEU A 48 -4.92 -20.11 -2.21
N CYS A 49 -5.27 -19.85 -0.95
CA CYS A 49 -4.98 -18.55 -0.34
C CYS A 49 -3.52 -18.54 0.11
N VAL A 50 -2.68 -17.78 -0.58
CA VAL A 50 -1.22 -17.75 -0.36
C VAL A 50 -0.73 -16.36 0.00
N PRO A 51 0.39 -16.25 0.74
CA PRO A 51 1.01 -14.98 1.05
C PRO A 51 1.42 -14.20 -0.21
N PHE A 52 1.18 -12.89 -0.20
CA PHE A 52 1.46 -11.99 -1.33
C PHE A 52 2.21 -10.73 -0.85
N PRO A 53 3.10 -10.14 -1.67
CA PRO A 53 3.65 -10.66 -2.93
C PRO A 53 4.76 -11.70 -2.74
N SER A 54 5.16 -11.95 -1.49
CA SER A 54 6.26 -12.85 -1.16
C SER A 54 5.88 -13.82 -0.05
N LEU A 55 6.49 -14.99 -0.07
CA LEU A 55 6.43 -15.95 1.03
C LEU A 55 7.31 -15.53 2.21
N ASP A 56 8.23 -14.58 2.03
CA ASP A 56 9.06 -14.03 3.11
C ASP A 56 8.19 -13.21 4.09
N PRO A 57 8.09 -13.60 5.39
CA PRO A 57 7.30 -12.89 6.38
C PRO A 57 7.60 -11.39 6.47
N ALA A 58 8.85 -10.98 6.23
CA ALA A 58 9.25 -9.57 6.31
C ALA A 58 8.78 -8.74 5.10
N ARG A 59 8.33 -9.41 4.02
CA ARG A 59 7.90 -8.81 2.76
C ARG A 59 6.45 -9.14 2.40
N ARG A 60 5.73 -9.84 3.28
CA ARG A 60 4.30 -10.12 3.13
C ARG A 60 3.52 -8.84 3.36
N GLU A 61 2.65 -8.53 2.42
CA GLU A 61 1.72 -7.40 2.50
C GLU A 61 0.29 -7.89 2.73
N GLY A 62 0.00 -9.16 2.42
CA GLY A 62 -1.31 -9.78 2.63
C GLY A 62 -1.36 -11.21 2.10
N CYS A 63 -2.57 -11.62 1.72
CA CYS A 63 -2.81 -12.89 1.04
C CYS A 63 -3.57 -12.65 -0.28
N THR A 64 -3.45 -13.57 -1.21
CA THR A 64 -4.22 -13.59 -2.47
C THR A 64 -4.60 -15.01 -2.85
N CYS A 65 -5.67 -15.15 -3.63
CA CYS A 65 -6.03 -16.43 -4.24
C CYS A 65 -5.13 -16.66 -5.46
N SER A 66 -4.35 -17.73 -5.44
CA SER A 66 -3.53 -18.17 -6.56
C SER A 66 -3.88 -19.59 -6.96
N SER A 67 -3.74 -19.91 -8.24
CA SER A 67 -3.66 -21.31 -8.65
C SER A 67 -2.40 -21.93 -8.05
N ALA A 68 -2.49 -23.21 -7.69
CA ALA A 68 -1.33 -24.01 -7.31
C ALA A 68 -0.32 -24.11 -8.45
#